data_AF-A0A1Q6M570-F1
#
_entry.id   AF-A0A1Q6M570-F1
#
_cell.length_a   1.000
_cell.length_b   1.000
_cell.length_c   1.000
_cell.angle_alpha   90.00
_cell.angle_beta   90.00
_cell.angle_gamma   90.00
#
_symmetry.space_group_name_H-M   'P 1'
#
loop_
_entity.id
_entity.type
_entity.pdbx_description
1 polymer ?
#
loop_
_entity_poly.entity_id
_entity_poly.type
_entity_poly.pdbx_seq_one_letter_code
_entity_poly.pdbx_strand_id
1 'polypeptide(L)'
;MIANSRCIACNLSKKEEKIRKHSDEKKKKEFIEKVTGILYKYGDIESTPMLDKRIQDIYNEYYEEETDYVALKHKYNQYMLEREDEIKEHLKEAKNIKDYIKYVCVGNYIDFGVTGNIDDQMLDDLLKKVDSLNIPEQEIKYLEEELKQAKTLLYITDNCGEIVLDKIFIEELKKRYGNLEITVMVRGGLAINDATIEDAQEIGLTKIVPVISNGAAIAGTVKEQLSKEARKQLDSADVIIAKGMGNFESMYQEGINPYYLFLCKCDLFTRRFGVKLFDPIFCKEERLDIK
;
A
#
# COMPACT_ATOMS: atom_id res chain seq x y z
N MET A 1 11.35 -6.74 6.12
CA MET A 1 11.66 -8.04 5.47
C MET A 1 12.86 -7.92 4.53
N ILE A 2 13.88 -8.74 4.78
CA ILE A 2 15.11 -8.83 3.98
C ILE A 2 14.84 -9.58 2.65
N ALA A 3 15.48 -9.14 1.57
CA ALA A 3 15.29 -9.73 0.25
C ALA A 3 15.92 -11.13 0.17
N ASN A 4 15.14 -12.16 -0.16
CA ASN A 4 15.69 -13.49 -0.42
C ASN A 4 16.15 -13.65 -1.88
N SER A 5 16.68 -14.82 -2.23
CA SER A 5 17.16 -15.12 -3.59
C SER A 5 16.11 -14.88 -4.69
N ARG A 6 14.82 -15.14 -4.42
CA ARG A 6 13.73 -14.86 -5.37
C ARG A 6 13.45 -13.36 -5.48
N CYS A 7 13.52 -12.62 -4.37
CA CYS A 7 13.39 -11.16 -4.38
C CYS A 7 14.51 -10.51 -5.19
N ILE A 8 15.76 -10.95 -4.98
CA ILE A 8 16.94 -10.45 -5.72
C ILE A 8 16.77 -10.70 -7.23
N ALA A 9 16.41 -11.93 -7.62
CA ALA A 9 16.19 -12.28 -9.02
C ALA A 9 15.03 -11.47 -9.64
N CYS A 10 13.89 -11.38 -8.94
CA CYS A 10 12.73 -10.62 -9.37
C CYS A 10 13.06 -9.14 -9.59
N ASN A 11 13.79 -8.52 -8.64
CA ASN A 11 14.18 -7.13 -8.75
C ASN A 11 15.05 -6.90 -9.99
N LEU A 12 16.13 -7.68 -10.14
CA LEU A 12 17.03 -7.56 -11.29
C LEU A 12 16.31 -7.74 -12.63
N SER A 13 15.43 -8.75 -12.75
CA SER A 13 14.64 -8.98 -13.96
C SER A 13 13.73 -7.80 -14.30
N LYS A 14 13.02 -7.23 -13.31
CA LYS A 14 12.15 -6.07 -13.54
C LYS A 14 12.92 -4.83 -13.98
N LYS A 15 14.11 -4.59 -13.41
CA LYS A 15 14.94 -3.42 -13.80
C LYS A 15 15.51 -3.59 -15.20
N GLU A 16 15.96 -4.79 -15.56
CA GLU A 16 16.41 -5.09 -16.92
C GLU A 16 15.26 -4.90 -17.93
N GLU A 17 14.07 -5.43 -17.63
CA GLU A 17 12.88 -5.24 -18.46
C GLU A 17 12.55 -3.75 -18.66
N LYS A 18 12.57 -2.93 -17.60
CA LYS A 18 12.29 -1.49 -17.67
C LYS A 18 13.22 -0.75 -18.63
N ILE A 19 14.48 -1.18 -18.76
CA ILE A 19 15.48 -0.50 -19.60
C ILE A 19 15.62 -1.08 -21.01
N ARG A 20 14.99 -2.23 -21.34
CA ARG A 20 15.13 -2.92 -22.64
C ARG A 20 14.88 -2.00 -23.85
N LYS A 21 13.93 -1.08 -23.72
CA LYS A 21 13.55 -0.11 -24.76
C LYS A 21 14.66 0.86 -25.15
N HIS A 22 15.66 1.07 -24.29
CA HIS A 22 16.77 1.98 -24.58
C HIS A 22 17.83 1.30 -25.47
N SER A 23 18.37 2.05 -26.43
CA SER A 23 19.31 1.53 -27.44
C SER A 23 20.77 1.47 -27.00
N ASP A 24 21.18 2.24 -26.00
CA ASP A 24 22.57 2.30 -25.53
C ASP A 24 22.91 1.11 -24.61
N GLU A 25 23.48 0.05 -25.19
CA GLU A 25 23.90 -1.16 -24.48
C GLU A 25 24.98 -0.90 -23.41
N LYS A 26 25.90 0.03 -23.64
CA LYS A 26 26.95 0.34 -22.66
C LYS A 26 26.32 0.93 -21.41
N LYS A 27 25.42 1.90 -21.60
CA LYS A 27 24.66 2.55 -20.52
C LYS A 27 23.78 1.56 -19.77
N LYS A 28 23.08 0.67 -20.49
CA LYS A 28 22.27 -0.42 -19.88
C LYS A 28 23.11 -1.36 -19.02
N LYS A 29 24.27 -1.78 -19.52
CA LYS A 29 25.21 -2.64 -18.79
C LYS A 29 25.71 -1.96 -17.51
N GLU A 30 26.18 -0.71 -17.59
CA GLU A 30 26.65 0.05 -16.43
C GLU A 30 25.56 0.22 -15.36
N PHE A 31 24.31 0.48 -15.78
CA PHE A 31 23.17 0.53 -14.88
C PHE A 31 22.96 -0.82 -14.15
N ILE A 32 22.96 -1.94 -14.89
CA ILE A 32 22.79 -3.28 -14.31
C ILE A 32 23.94 -3.64 -13.37
N GLU A 33 25.19 -3.25 -13.69
CA GLU A 33 26.34 -3.45 -12.80
C GLU A 33 26.18 -2.67 -11.48
N LYS A 34 25.69 -1.42 -11.53
CA LYS A 34 25.37 -0.66 -10.30
C LYS A 34 24.24 -1.31 -9.50
N VAL A 35 23.18 -1.79 -10.16
CA VAL A 35 22.05 -2.46 -9.50
C VAL A 35 22.51 -3.74 -8.80
N THR A 36 23.31 -4.57 -9.45
CA THR A 36 23.85 -5.79 -8.82
C THR A 36 24.76 -5.45 -7.63
N GLY A 37 25.51 -4.35 -7.70
CA GLY A 37 26.27 -3.82 -6.55
C GLY A 37 25.40 -3.46 -5.35
N ILE A 38 24.24 -2.81 -5.56
CA ILE A 38 23.27 -2.51 -4.48
C ILE A 38 22.72 -3.81 -3.89
N LEU A 39 22.24 -4.72 -4.72
CA LEU A 39 21.66 -5.99 -4.27
C LEU A 39 22.69 -6.83 -3.49
N TYR A 40 23.94 -6.87 -3.93
CA TYR A 40 25.03 -7.54 -3.22
C TYR A 40 25.32 -6.89 -1.86
N LYS A 41 25.40 -5.56 -1.81
CA LYS A 41 25.84 -4.85 -0.60
C LYS A 41 24.75 -4.76 0.47
N TYR A 42 23.49 -4.58 0.06
CA TYR A 42 22.39 -4.26 0.97
C TYR A 42 21.29 -5.32 1.01
N GLY A 43 21.32 -6.31 0.11
CA GLY A 43 20.24 -7.32 -0.02
C GLY A 43 19.93 -8.09 1.25
N ASP A 44 20.94 -8.31 2.11
CA ASP A 44 20.83 -9.01 3.39
C ASP A 44 20.63 -8.08 4.60
N ILE A 45 20.55 -6.76 4.38
CA ILE A 45 20.55 -5.74 5.44
C ILE A 45 19.28 -4.91 5.40
N GLU A 46 18.82 -4.54 4.21
CA GLU A 46 17.72 -3.60 4.03
C GLU A 46 16.44 -4.30 3.54
N SER A 47 15.31 -3.64 3.79
CA SER A 47 14.02 -4.09 3.28
C SER A 47 13.92 -3.92 1.76
N THR A 48 13.09 -4.74 1.11
CA THR A 48 12.85 -4.63 -0.34
C THR A 48 12.49 -3.20 -0.78
N PRO A 49 11.61 -2.45 -0.08
CA PRO A 49 11.30 -1.09 -0.52
C PRO A 49 12.49 -0.11 -0.41
N MET A 50 13.40 -0.31 0.55
CA MET A 50 14.62 0.48 0.65
C MET A 50 15.61 0.15 -0.49
N LEU A 51 15.74 -1.13 -0.85
CA LEU A 51 16.51 -1.55 -2.03
C LEU A 51 15.95 -0.93 -3.30
N ASP A 52 14.62 -0.96 -3.47
CA ASP A 52 13.94 -0.36 -4.63
C ASP A 52 14.17 1.14 -4.70
N LYS A 53 14.17 1.85 -3.56
CA LYS A 53 14.52 3.27 -3.51
C LYS A 53 15.95 3.53 -4.00
N ARG A 54 16.94 2.78 -3.49
CA ARG A 54 18.34 2.93 -3.91
C ARG A 54 18.51 2.68 -5.40
N ILE A 55 17.83 1.67 -5.91
CA ILE A 55 17.85 1.34 -7.34
C ILE A 55 17.15 2.40 -8.18
N GLN A 56 16.06 2.97 -7.69
CA GLN A 56 15.38 4.09 -8.36
C GLN A 56 16.26 5.35 -8.40
N ASP A 57 17.02 5.63 -7.34
CA ASP A 57 17.98 6.75 -7.34
C ASP A 57 19.05 6.56 -8.40
N ILE A 58 19.59 5.33 -8.54
CA ILE A 58 20.50 4.99 -9.63
C ILE A 58 19.79 5.11 -10.98
N TYR A 59 18.54 4.65 -11.11
CA TYR A 59 17.79 4.77 -12.36
C TYR A 59 17.69 6.23 -12.80
N ASN A 60 17.42 7.15 -11.87
CA ASN A 60 17.30 8.58 -12.14
C ASN A 60 18.63 9.24 -12.57
N GLU A 61 19.79 8.65 -12.27
CA GLU A 61 21.08 9.10 -12.83
C GLU A 61 21.23 8.75 -14.32
N TYR A 62 20.49 7.74 -14.80
CA TYR A 62 20.63 7.20 -16.15
C TYR A 62 19.45 7.55 -17.04
N TYR A 63 18.23 7.55 -16.52
CA TYR A 63 17.00 7.62 -17.29
C TYR A 63 16.01 8.57 -16.63
N GLU A 64 15.19 9.21 -17.46
CA GLU A 64 14.07 10.01 -16.99
C GLU A 64 12.86 9.12 -16.76
N GLU A 65 12.04 9.45 -15.76
CA GLU A 65 10.77 8.77 -15.56
C GLU A 65 9.78 9.21 -16.64
N GLU A 66 9.32 8.26 -17.44
CA GLU A 66 8.38 8.53 -18.55
C GLU A 66 6.93 8.59 -18.06
N THR A 67 6.65 8.00 -16.89
CA THR A 67 5.31 7.99 -16.32
C THR A 67 5.03 9.30 -15.60
N ASP A 68 4.04 10.07 -16.08
CA ASP A 68 3.49 11.18 -15.31
C ASP A 68 2.59 10.65 -14.19
N TYR A 69 3.22 10.29 -13.08
CA TYR A 69 2.52 9.79 -11.91
C TYR A 69 1.59 10.84 -11.28
N VAL A 70 1.84 12.14 -11.45
CA VAL A 70 0.95 13.18 -10.92
C VAL A 70 -0.39 13.14 -11.67
N ALA A 71 -0.33 13.15 -13.00
CA ALA A 71 -1.53 13.03 -13.83
C ALA A 71 -2.22 11.68 -13.63
N LEU A 72 -1.44 10.59 -13.53
CA LEU A 72 -1.98 9.25 -13.28
C LEU A 72 -2.75 9.20 -11.96
N LYS A 73 -2.16 9.69 -10.88
CA LYS A 73 -2.77 9.68 -9.54
C LYS A 73 -4.07 10.50 -9.51
N HIS A 74 -4.05 11.70 -10.08
CA HIS A 74 -5.25 12.53 -10.22
C HIS A 74 -6.35 11.80 -10.99
N LYS A 75 -6.01 11.15 -12.11
CA LYS A 75 -6.96 10.38 -12.92
C LYS A 75 -7.67 9.29 -12.12
N TYR A 76 -6.91 8.51 -11.32
CA TYR A 76 -7.48 7.44 -10.48
C TYR A 76 -8.28 7.96 -9.29
N ASN A 77 -7.83 9.04 -8.65
CA ASN A 77 -8.58 9.69 -7.57
C ASN A 77 -9.94 10.20 -8.08
N GLN A 78 -9.96 10.94 -9.20
CA GLN A 78 -11.19 11.46 -9.78
C GLN A 78 -12.17 10.34 -10.18
N TYR A 79 -11.67 9.30 -10.84
CA TYR A 79 -12.52 8.16 -11.23
C TYR A 79 -13.26 7.55 -10.03
N MET A 80 -12.55 7.36 -8.92
CA MET A 80 -13.12 6.78 -7.70
C MET A 80 -14.01 7.77 -6.94
N LEU A 81 -13.70 9.07 -6.97
CA LEU A 81 -14.54 10.12 -6.39
C LEU A 81 -15.89 10.24 -7.10
N GLU A 82 -15.91 10.17 -8.43
CA GLU A 82 -17.15 10.18 -9.22
C GLU A 82 -18.12 9.05 -8.85
N ARG A 83 -17.59 7.96 -8.31
CA ARG A 83 -18.32 6.73 -7.93
C ARG A 83 -18.49 6.58 -6.43
N GLU A 84 -18.03 7.54 -5.64
CA GLU A 84 -18.04 7.47 -4.18
C GLU A 84 -19.46 7.28 -3.64
N ASP A 85 -20.44 8.03 -4.17
CA ASP A 85 -21.83 7.94 -3.74
C ASP A 85 -22.46 6.57 -4.07
N GLU A 86 -22.13 6.01 -5.25
CA GLU A 86 -22.56 4.67 -5.65
C GLU A 86 -21.98 3.59 -4.72
N ILE A 87 -20.66 3.67 -4.45
CA ILE A 87 -20.00 2.76 -3.50
C ILE A 87 -20.62 2.88 -2.11
N LYS A 88 -20.90 4.11 -1.65
CA LYS A 88 -21.56 4.35 -0.37
C LYS A 88 -22.97 3.76 -0.33
N GLU A 89 -23.72 3.82 -1.43
CA GLU A 89 -25.04 3.20 -1.54
C GLU A 89 -24.96 1.67 -1.35
N HIS A 90 -24.03 1.00 -2.02
CA HIS A 90 -23.80 -0.43 -1.83
C HIS A 90 -23.43 -0.77 -0.37
N LEU A 91 -22.71 0.12 0.31
CA LEU A 91 -22.33 -0.02 1.71
C LEU A 91 -23.45 0.39 2.70
N LYS A 92 -24.57 0.98 2.28
CA LYS A 92 -25.67 1.33 3.21
C LYS A 92 -26.33 0.09 3.82
N GLU A 93 -26.39 -1.00 3.06
CA GLU A 93 -26.88 -2.29 3.55
C GLU A 93 -25.84 -3.04 4.38
N ALA A 94 -24.56 -2.63 4.32
CA ALA A 94 -23.49 -3.24 5.09
C ALA A 94 -23.71 -3.02 6.59
N LYS A 95 -23.82 -4.12 7.33
CA LYS A 95 -24.08 -4.07 8.78
C LYS A 95 -22.80 -4.18 9.61
N ASN A 96 -21.72 -4.67 9.00
CA ASN A 96 -20.50 -5.06 9.70
C ASN A 96 -19.25 -4.37 9.08
N ILE A 97 -18.16 -4.34 9.84
CA ILE A 97 -16.86 -3.82 9.37
C ILE A 97 -16.24 -4.70 8.26
N LYS A 98 -16.61 -5.99 8.19
CA LYS A 98 -16.11 -6.94 7.18
C LYS A 98 -16.39 -6.46 5.76
N ASP A 99 -17.58 -5.94 5.51
CA ASP A 99 -17.98 -5.45 4.19
C ASP A 99 -17.09 -4.27 3.78
N TYR A 100 -16.89 -3.29 4.66
CA TYR A 100 -15.96 -2.18 4.40
C TYR A 100 -14.53 -2.65 4.15
N ILE A 101 -14.02 -3.62 4.93
CA ILE A 101 -12.68 -4.20 4.72
C ILE A 101 -12.58 -4.87 3.33
N LYS A 102 -13.63 -5.55 2.86
CA LYS A 102 -13.65 -6.12 1.51
C LYS A 102 -13.53 -5.03 0.43
N TYR A 103 -14.25 -3.93 0.57
CA TYR A 103 -14.14 -2.79 -0.34
C TYR A 103 -12.73 -2.21 -0.35
N VAL A 104 -12.17 -1.97 0.84
CA VAL A 104 -10.81 -1.49 1.01
C VAL A 104 -9.77 -2.46 0.41
N CYS A 105 -9.99 -3.78 0.53
CA CYS A 105 -9.18 -4.81 -0.13
C CYS A 105 -9.27 -4.72 -1.65
N VAL A 106 -10.47 -4.59 -2.23
CA VAL A 106 -10.59 -4.55 -3.69
C VAL A 106 -9.98 -3.29 -4.29
N GLY A 107 -9.86 -2.21 -3.54
CA GLY A 107 -9.12 -1.01 -3.97
C GLY A 107 -7.70 -1.31 -4.45
N ASN A 108 -7.04 -2.33 -3.89
CA ASN A 108 -5.73 -2.78 -4.37
C ASN A 108 -5.75 -3.41 -5.78
N TYR A 109 -6.92 -3.73 -6.34
CA TYR A 109 -7.08 -4.10 -7.76
C TYR A 109 -7.14 -2.88 -8.69
N ILE A 110 -7.32 -1.67 -8.18
CA ILE A 110 -7.24 -0.44 -8.99
C ILE A 110 -5.83 -0.27 -9.55
N ASP A 111 -4.83 -0.59 -8.72
CA ASP A 111 -3.42 -0.75 -9.10
C ASP A 111 -3.22 -1.84 -10.20
N PHE A 112 -4.17 -2.77 -10.31
CA PHE A 112 -4.27 -3.78 -11.36
C PHE A 112 -5.25 -3.41 -12.49
N GLY A 113 -5.33 -2.14 -12.87
CA GLY A 113 -5.66 -1.74 -14.24
C GLY A 113 -4.61 -2.26 -15.24
N VAL A 114 -4.36 -3.57 -15.21
CA VAL A 114 -3.47 -4.38 -16.05
C VAL A 114 -4.06 -4.33 -17.45
N THR A 115 -3.72 -3.26 -18.18
CA THR A 115 -3.64 -3.08 -19.64
C THR A 115 -3.76 -1.61 -20.08
N GLY A 116 -3.97 -0.67 -19.15
CA GLY A 116 -3.69 0.74 -19.43
C GLY A 116 -4.87 1.62 -19.85
N ASN A 117 -6.09 1.40 -19.34
CA ASN A 117 -7.10 2.46 -19.27
C ASN A 117 -8.02 2.25 -18.07
N ILE A 118 -8.36 3.37 -17.41
CA ILE A 118 -9.59 3.45 -16.63
C ILE A 118 -10.74 3.39 -17.64
N ASP A 119 -11.61 2.39 -17.52
CA ASP A 119 -12.82 2.28 -18.31
C ASP A 119 -14.07 2.24 -17.41
N ASP A 120 -15.24 2.36 -18.03
CA ASP A 120 -16.51 2.41 -17.30
C ASP A 120 -16.84 1.09 -16.60
N GLN A 121 -16.18 -0.02 -16.96
CA GLN A 121 -16.46 -1.36 -16.43
C GLN A 121 -15.64 -1.69 -15.17
N MET A 122 -14.57 -0.92 -14.91
CA MET A 122 -13.65 -1.16 -13.80
C MET A 122 -14.36 -1.17 -12.43
N LEU A 123 -15.34 -0.29 -12.17
CA LEU A 123 -16.11 -0.33 -10.91
C LEU A 123 -16.90 -1.63 -10.77
N ASP A 124 -17.65 -2.02 -11.78
CA ASP A 124 -18.45 -3.26 -11.76
C ASP A 124 -17.58 -4.48 -11.48
N ASP A 125 -16.38 -4.52 -12.05
CA ASP A 125 -15.45 -5.63 -11.84
C ASP A 125 -14.84 -5.61 -10.43
N LEU A 126 -14.63 -4.43 -9.84
CA LEU A 126 -14.29 -4.31 -8.42
C LEU A 126 -15.43 -4.83 -7.55
N LEU A 127 -16.66 -4.39 -7.81
CA LEU A 127 -17.86 -4.79 -7.05
C LEU A 127 -18.09 -6.31 -7.11
N LYS A 128 -17.98 -6.93 -8.29
CA LYS A 128 -18.07 -8.40 -8.42
C LYS A 128 -17.02 -9.14 -7.59
N LYS A 129 -15.81 -8.56 -7.45
CA LYS A 129 -14.74 -9.17 -6.65
C LYS A 129 -15.03 -9.07 -5.15
N VAL A 130 -15.66 -7.99 -4.67
CA VAL A 130 -15.99 -7.81 -3.25
C VAL A 130 -16.74 -9.02 -2.69
N ASP A 131 -17.73 -9.51 -3.42
CA ASP A 131 -18.55 -10.65 -3.01
C ASP A 131 -17.73 -11.93 -2.89
N SER A 132 -16.75 -12.11 -3.77
CA SER A 132 -15.87 -13.28 -3.80
C SER A 132 -14.79 -13.27 -2.71
N LEU A 133 -14.48 -12.11 -2.10
CA LEU A 133 -13.40 -12.00 -1.12
C LEU A 133 -13.77 -12.71 0.18
N ASN A 134 -12.84 -13.55 0.65
CA ASN A 134 -12.91 -14.17 1.96
C ASN A 134 -11.95 -13.47 2.93
N ILE A 135 -12.50 -12.71 3.87
CA ILE A 135 -11.76 -12.07 4.96
C ILE A 135 -11.96 -12.91 6.23
N PRO A 136 -10.89 -13.29 6.96
CA PRO A 136 -11.01 -14.09 8.18
C PRO A 136 -11.89 -13.40 9.23
N GLU A 137 -13.02 -14.01 9.59
CA GLU A 137 -13.96 -13.41 10.55
C GLU A 137 -13.36 -13.21 11.93
N GLN A 138 -12.44 -14.09 12.32
CA GLN A 138 -11.77 -14.00 13.61
C GLN A 138 -10.85 -12.76 13.69
N GLU A 139 -10.13 -12.44 12.62
CA GLU A 139 -9.30 -11.23 12.56
C GLU A 139 -10.14 -9.95 12.63
N ILE A 140 -11.34 -9.99 12.05
CA ILE A 140 -12.28 -8.87 12.12
C ILE A 140 -12.77 -8.67 13.55
N LYS A 141 -13.12 -9.75 14.26
CA LYS A 141 -13.50 -9.67 15.68
C LYS A 141 -12.37 -9.11 16.54
N TYR A 142 -11.13 -9.55 16.33
CA TYR A 142 -9.99 -9.01 17.06
C TYR A 142 -9.80 -7.52 16.79
N LEU A 143 -9.87 -7.09 15.52
CA LEU A 143 -9.81 -5.67 15.19
C LEU A 143 -10.94 -4.89 15.88
N GLU A 144 -12.17 -5.38 15.84
CA GLU A 144 -13.31 -4.70 16.47
C GLU A 144 -13.18 -4.60 17.99
N GLU A 145 -12.61 -5.62 18.66
CA GLU A 145 -12.35 -5.61 20.10
C GLU A 145 -11.24 -4.63 20.48
N GLU A 146 -10.17 -4.57 19.70
CA GLU A 146 -9.08 -3.62 19.91
C GLU A 146 -9.54 -2.17 19.66
N LEU A 147 -10.27 -1.92 18.57
CA LEU A 147 -10.81 -0.58 18.25
C LEU A 147 -11.81 -0.06 19.29
N LYS A 148 -12.54 -0.94 19.99
CA LYS A 148 -13.43 -0.53 21.11
C LYS A 148 -12.67 0.02 22.31
N GLN A 149 -11.42 -0.41 22.51
CA GLN A 149 -10.59 -0.05 23.65
C GLN A 149 -9.54 1.01 23.31
N ALA A 150 -9.14 1.07 22.05
CA ALA A 150 -8.17 2.01 21.52
C ALA A 150 -8.64 3.46 21.66
N LYS A 151 -7.70 4.35 21.96
CA LYS A 151 -7.88 5.80 21.86
C LYS A 151 -7.38 6.33 20.54
N THR A 152 -6.38 5.67 19.96
CA THR A 152 -5.68 6.13 18.76
C THR A 152 -5.60 5.03 17.71
N LEU A 153 -5.84 5.40 16.45
CA LEU A 153 -5.63 4.57 15.28
C LEU A 153 -4.70 5.30 14.30
N LEU A 154 -3.61 4.65 13.92
CA LEU A 154 -2.80 5.06 12.78
C LEU A 154 -3.18 4.24 11.54
N TYR A 155 -3.66 4.91 10.50
CA TYR A 155 -4.01 4.30 9.23
C TYR A 155 -2.98 4.65 8.17
N ILE A 156 -2.18 3.69 7.71
CA ILE A 156 -1.11 3.90 6.74
C ILE A 156 -1.61 3.47 5.36
N THR A 157 -1.71 4.42 4.43
CA THR A 157 -2.24 4.19 3.08
C THR A 157 -1.23 3.52 2.15
N ASP A 158 -1.70 3.10 0.97
CA ASP A 158 -0.87 2.63 -0.14
C ASP A 158 -1.08 3.54 -1.36
N ASN A 159 -1.99 3.21 -2.28
CA ASN A 159 -2.10 3.83 -3.60
C ASN A 159 -3.15 4.97 -3.71
N CYS A 160 -2.99 5.83 -4.71
CA CYS A 160 -4.06 6.70 -5.21
C CYS A 160 -5.26 5.88 -5.74
N GLY A 161 -6.45 6.48 -5.79
CA GLY A 161 -7.70 5.79 -6.11
C GLY A 161 -8.19 4.90 -4.97
N GLU A 162 -7.34 3.99 -4.47
CA GLU A 162 -7.61 3.17 -3.27
C GLU A 162 -7.90 4.03 -2.04
N ILE A 163 -7.19 5.16 -1.90
CA ILE A 163 -7.37 6.09 -0.78
C ILE A 163 -8.81 6.64 -0.67
N VAL A 164 -9.60 6.63 -1.75
CA VAL A 164 -11.04 6.98 -1.69
C VAL A 164 -11.84 5.93 -0.93
N LEU A 165 -11.54 4.64 -1.10
CA LEU A 165 -12.17 3.56 -0.33
C LEU A 165 -11.69 3.56 1.12
N ASP A 166 -10.40 3.87 1.34
CA ASP A 166 -9.86 4.10 2.69
C ASP A 166 -10.61 5.23 3.39
N LYS A 167 -10.90 6.35 2.70
CA LYS A 167 -11.71 7.45 3.24
C LYS A 167 -13.09 6.97 3.71
N ILE A 168 -13.81 6.22 2.88
CA ILE A 168 -15.14 5.69 3.23
C ILE A 168 -15.06 4.80 4.48
N PHE A 169 -14.03 3.95 4.56
CA PHE A 169 -13.83 3.10 5.74
C PHE A 169 -13.49 3.91 6.99
N ILE A 170 -12.64 4.92 6.88
CA ILE A 170 -12.29 5.83 7.99
C ILE A 170 -13.52 6.59 8.49
N GLU A 171 -14.40 7.06 7.60
CA GLU A 171 -15.68 7.68 7.97
C GLU A 171 -16.53 6.74 8.83
N GLU A 172 -16.64 5.46 8.43
CA GLU A 172 -17.39 4.47 9.18
C GLU A 172 -16.71 4.13 10.53
N LEU A 173 -15.39 4.03 10.57
CA LEU A 173 -14.65 3.82 11.82
C LEU A 173 -14.91 4.96 12.81
N LYS A 174 -14.86 6.23 12.36
CA LYS A 174 -15.19 7.39 13.22
C LYS A 174 -16.62 7.33 13.75
N LYS A 175 -17.57 6.93 12.89
CA LYS A 175 -18.98 6.83 13.25
C LYS A 175 -19.23 5.73 14.28
N ARG A 176 -18.58 4.57 14.14
CA ARG A 176 -18.71 3.42 15.06
C ARG A 176 -17.97 3.66 16.37
N TYR A 177 -16.80 4.28 16.31
CA TYR A 177 -15.89 4.48 17.43
C TYR A 177 -15.69 5.97 17.70
N GLY A 178 -16.71 6.63 18.26
CA GLY A 178 -16.71 8.09 18.41
C GLY A 178 -15.59 8.69 19.28
N ASN A 179 -14.92 7.87 20.11
CA ASN A 179 -13.77 8.28 20.92
C ASN A 179 -12.41 7.96 20.29
N LEU A 180 -12.40 7.34 19.11
CA LEU A 180 -11.17 6.94 18.42
C LEU A 180 -10.59 8.11 17.63
N GLU A 181 -9.40 8.55 18.02
CA GLU A 181 -8.61 9.53 17.28
C GLU A 181 -7.88 8.82 16.12
N ILE A 182 -8.31 9.09 14.90
CA ILE A 182 -7.73 8.49 13.70
C ILE A 182 -6.77 9.49 13.06
N THR A 183 -5.52 9.07 12.84
CA THR A 183 -4.52 9.77 12.04
C THR A 183 -4.20 8.94 10.81
N VAL A 184 -4.14 9.56 9.64
CA VAL A 184 -3.73 8.91 8.40
C VAL A 184 -2.29 9.25 8.07
N MET A 185 -1.50 8.26 7.68
CA MET A 185 -0.13 8.47 7.19
C MET A 185 -0.05 8.12 5.71
N VAL A 186 0.42 9.09 4.93
CA VAL A 186 0.67 9.01 3.48
C VAL A 186 2.17 9.16 3.19
N ARG A 187 2.61 8.98 1.93
CA ARG A 187 4.02 9.16 1.56
C ARG A 187 4.46 10.62 1.62
N GLY A 188 5.76 10.83 1.84
CA GLY A 188 6.40 12.15 1.88
C GLY A 188 6.89 12.70 0.56
N GLY A 189 6.65 11.97 -0.52
CA GLY A 189 6.85 12.45 -1.88
C GLY A 189 6.48 11.38 -2.87
N LEU A 190 6.84 11.61 -4.14
CA LEU A 190 6.49 10.73 -5.23
C LEU A 190 7.17 9.36 -5.08
N ALA A 191 6.37 8.32 -4.83
CA ALA A 191 6.77 6.93 -4.81
C ALA A 191 5.80 6.14 -5.68
N ILE A 192 6.05 6.10 -6.99
CA ILE A 192 5.15 5.49 -7.98
C ILE A 192 3.76 6.15 -7.86
N ASN A 193 2.71 5.38 -7.62
CA ASN A 193 1.32 5.80 -7.47
C ASN A 193 0.88 5.86 -6.00
N ASP A 194 1.80 5.71 -5.04
CA ASP A 194 1.46 5.81 -3.63
C ASP A 194 0.87 7.19 -3.32
N ALA A 195 -0.15 7.20 -2.44
CA ALA A 195 -0.84 8.41 -2.04
C ALA A 195 0.08 9.33 -1.21
N THR A 196 -0.03 10.63 -1.44
CA THR A 196 0.65 11.73 -0.75
C THR A 196 -0.38 12.66 -0.11
N ILE A 197 0.08 13.74 0.53
CA ILE A 197 -0.80 14.73 1.17
C ILE A 197 -1.72 15.38 0.13
N GLU A 198 -1.22 15.61 -1.08
CA GLU A 198 -1.97 16.19 -2.19
C GLU A 198 -3.16 15.31 -2.57
N ASP A 199 -2.99 13.98 -2.66
CA ASP A 199 -4.11 13.06 -2.93
C ASP A 199 -5.14 13.08 -1.79
N ALA A 200 -4.66 13.07 -0.55
CA ALA A 200 -5.55 13.10 0.61
C ALA A 200 -6.35 14.43 0.67
N GLN A 201 -5.76 15.54 0.23
CA GLN A 201 -6.46 16.81 0.08
C GLN A 201 -7.47 16.78 -1.07
N GLU A 202 -7.06 16.26 -2.22
CA GLU A 202 -7.89 16.13 -3.42
C GLU A 202 -9.18 15.34 -3.12
N ILE A 203 -9.06 14.21 -2.45
CA ILE A 203 -10.21 13.36 -2.12
C ILE A 203 -11.00 13.85 -0.89
N GLY A 204 -10.56 14.95 -0.25
CA GLY A 204 -11.21 15.55 0.92
C GLY A 204 -10.96 14.84 2.24
N LEU A 205 -10.04 13.88 2.32
CA LEU A 205 -9.72 13.12 3.54
C LEU A 205 -9.17 14.02 4.66
N THR A 206 -8.40 15.04 4.30
CA THR A 206 -7.85 16.03 5.26
C THR A 206 -8.91 16.86 5.98
N LYS A 207 -10.16 16.88 5.48
CA LYS A 207 -11.30 17.53 6.15
C LYS A 207 -11.95 16.63 7.20
N ILE A 208 -11.63 15.32 7.18
CA ILE A 208 -12.25 14.30 8.03
C ILE A 208 -11.32 13.94 9.19
N VAL A 209 -10.03 13.77 8.91
CA VAL A 209 -9.02 13.36 9.89
C VAL A 209 -7.68 14.08 9.65
N PRO A 210 -6.83 14.21 10.68
CA PRO A 210 -5.43 14.58 10.48
C PRO A 210 -4.74 13.62 9.51
N VAL A 211 -4.03 14.17 8.53
CA VAL A 211 -3.21 13.42 7.59
C VAL A 211 -1.77 13.92 7.70
N ILE A 212 -0.84 13.01 7.92
CA ILE A 212 0.58 13.28 8.08
C ILE A 212 1.40 12.58 7.01
N SER A 213 2.58 13.12 6.75
CA SER A 213 3.56 12.53 5.84
C SER A 213 4.50 11.60 6.60
N ASN A 214 4.82 10.44 6.01
CA ASN A 214 5.89 9.57 6.50
C ASN A 214 7.29 10.23 6.40
N GLY A 215 7.43 11.34 5.65
CA GLY A 215 8.68 12.10 5.48
C GLY A 215 9.60 11.61 4.37
N ALA A 216 9.24 10.55 3.65
CA ALA A 216 10.10 9.94 2.64
C ALA A 216 9.34 9.60 1.34
N ALA A 217 9.98 9.87 0.20
CA ALA A 217 9.54 9.44 -1.12
C ALA A 217 9.97 7.98 -1.37
N ILE A 218 9.44 7.05 -0.58
CA ILE A 218 9.78 5.62 -0.59
C ILE A 218 8.49 4.83 -0.47
N ALA A 219 8.33 3.77 -1.29
CA ALA A 219 7.21 2.85 -1.13
C ALA A 219 7.30 2.13 0.23
N GLY A 220 6.17 1.88 0.87
CA GLY A 220 6.15 1.36 2.23
C GLY A 220 6.56 2.38 3.31
N THR A 221 6.79 1.87 4.52
CA THR A 221 7.07 2.64 5.74
C THR A 221 8.39 2.15 6.33
N VAL A 222 9.50 2.62 5.75
CA VAL A 222 10.86 2.31 6.23
C VAL A 222 11.16 3.12 7.49
N LYS A 223 11.25 2.42 8.61
CA LYS A 223 11.29 2.95 9.97
C LYS A 223 12.42 3.98 10.20
N GLU A 224 13.57 3.80 9.56
CA GLU A 224 14.75 4.66 9.64
C GLU A 224 14.61 5.94 8.81
N GLN A 225 13.69 5.95 7.85
CA GLN A 225 13.45 7.08 6.93
C GLN A 225 12.29 7.97 7.39
N LEU A 226 11.62 7.60 8.49
CA LEU A 226 10.47 8.33 8.99
C LEU A 226 10.84 9.72 9.50
N SER A 227 9.97 10.69 9.21
CA SER A 227 10.00 11.98 9.92
C SER A 227 9.81 11.76 11.42
N LYS A 228 10.28 12.72 12.23
CA LYS A 228 10.09 12.66 13.70
C LYS A 228 8.62 12.57 14.10
N GLU A 229 7.76 13.26 13.36
CA GLU A 229 6.31 13.22 13.59
C GLU A 229 5.72 11.86 13.24
N ALA A 230 6.03 11.33 12.06
CA ALA A 230 5.56 10.02 11.64
C ALA A 230 6.04 8.91 12.58
N ARG A 231 7.30 8.98 13.00
CA ARG A 231 7.86 8.01 13.94
C ARG A 231 7.15 8.06 15.28
N LYS A 232 6.87 9.26 15.79
CA LYS A 232 6.12 9.43 17.04
C LYS A 232 4.73 8.81 16.94
N GLN A 233 3.99 9.09 15.86
CA GLN A 233 2.65 8.52 15.66
C GLN A 233 2.69 7.00 15.56
N LEU A 234 3.67 6.46 14.83
CA LEU A 234 3.85 5.01 14.70
C LEU A 234 4.14 4.33 16.05
N ASP A 235 5.02 4.92 16.86
CA ASP A 235 5.42 4.34 18.15
C ASP A 235 4.34 4.49 19.24
N SER A 236 3.38 5.40 19.08
CA SER A 236 2.36 5.70 20.11
C SER A 236 0.95 5.21 19.82
N ALA A 237 0.67 4.74 18.61
CA ALA A 237 -0.67 4.31 18.22
C ALA A 237 -1.10 3.03 18.96
N ASP A 238 -2.33 2.98 19.47
CA ASP A 238 -2.88 1.78 20.10
C ASP A 238 -3.17 0.70 19.06
N VAL A 239 -3.66 1.10 17.88
CA VAL A 239 -3.93 0.23 16.73
C VAL A 239 -3.32 0.84 15.48
N ILE A 240 -2.74 -0.02 14.63
CA ILE A 240 -2.18 0.38 13.33
C ILE A 240 -2.82 -0.49 12.26
N ILE A 241 -3.32 0.12 11.19
CA ILE A 241 -3.72 -0.58 9.96
C ILE A 241 -2.78 -0.13 8.86
N ALA A 242 -2.07 -1.09 8.24
CA ALA A 242 -1.08 -0.84 7.20
C ALA A 242 -1.52 -1.47 5.87
N LYS A 243 -1.74 -0.62 4.86
CA LYS A 243 -2.21 -1.04 3.53
C LYS A 243 -1.05 -1.42 2.62
N GLY A 244 -1.27 -2.36 1.72
CA GLY A 244 -0.32 -2.63 0.63
C GLY A 244 0.91 -3.46 1.01
N MET A 245 1.51 -4.07 -0.02
CA MET A 245 2.67 -4.94 0.14
C MET A 245 3.93 -4.19 0.53
N GLY A 246 4.11 -2.96 0.07
CA GLY A 246 5.30 -2.15 0.42
C GLY A 246 5.37 -1.88 1.92
N ASN A 247 4.24 -1.56 2.55
CA ASN A 247 4.18 -1.40 4.01
C ASN A 247 4.44 -2.74 4.72
N PHE A 248 3.88 -3.85 4.26
CA PHE A 248 4.20 -5.17 4.80
C PHE A 248 5.70 -5.49 4.72
N GLU A 249 6.32 -5.36 3.55
CA GLU A 249 7.73 -5.71 3.34
C GLU A 249 8.69 -4.81 4.12
N SER A 250 8.33 -3.56 4.39
CA SER A 250 9.16 -2.62 5.17
C SER A 250 8.95 -2.72 6.68
N MET A 251 7.77 -3.10 7.14
CA MET A 251 7.43 -3.13 8.57
C MET A 251 7.53 -4.52 9.21
N TYR A 252 7.49 -5.59 8.41
CA TYR A 252 7.45 -6.94 8.95
C TYR A 252 8.68 -7.25 9.81
N GLN A 253 8.42 -7.65 11.06
CA GLN A 253 9.40 -7.96 12.12
C GLN A 253 10.19 -6.75 12.66
N GLU A 254 9.70 -5.52 12.45
CA GLU A 254 10.29 -4.29 13.01
C GLU A 254 9.77 -3.92 14.40
N GLY A 255 8.96 -4.80 15.02
CA GLY A 255 8.36 -4.61 16.34
C GLY A 255 7.22 -3.59 16.36
N ILE A 256 6.52 -3.41 15.24
CA ILE A 256 5.42 -2.45 15.08
C ILE A 256 4.05 -3.10 15.31
N ASN A 257 3.90 -4.38 14.94
CA ASN A 257 2.68 -5.18 15.12
C ASN A 257 1.38 -4.61 14.48
N PRO A 258 1.37 -4.16 13.21
CA PRO A 258 0.17 -3.64 12.58
C PRO A 258 -0.81 -4.75 12.15
N TYR A 259 -2.05 -4.38 11.90
CA TYR A 259 -2.95 -5.11 11.00
C TYR A 259 -2.54 -4.84 9.56
N TYR A 260 -2.09 -5.87 8.84
CA TYR A 260 -1.83 -5.75 7.42
C TYR A 260 -3.11 -5.95 6.62
N LEU A 261 -3.29 -5.15 5.58
CA LEU A 261 -4.44 -5.24 4.67
C LEU A 261 -4.00 -4.99 3.22
N PHE A 262 -3.83 -6.07 2.46
CA PHE A 262 -3.36 -6.01 1.06
C PHE A 262 -3.77 -7.24 0.25
N LEU A 263 -3.62 -7.20 -1.07
CA LEU A 263 -3.76 -8.38 -1.93
C LEU A 263 -2.40 -9.03 -2.15
N CYS A 264 -2.29 -10.36 -2.07
CA CYS A 264 -1.02 -11.03 -2.28
C CYS A 264 -0.62 -11.02 -3.77
N LYS A 265 0.29 -10.12 -4.18
CA LYS A 265 0.71 -9.88 -5.58
C LYS A 265 1.96 -10.65 -6.03
N CYS A 266 2.53 -11.52 -5.20
CA CYS A 266 3.86 -12.08 -5.42
C CYS A 266 3.90 -13.61 -5.20
N ASP A 267 4.47 -14.37 -6.16
CA ASP A 267 4.58 -15.84 -6.09
C ASP A 267 5.36 -16.33 -4.85
N LEU A 268 6.32 -15.54 -4.37
CA LEU A 268 6.97 -15.88 -3.11
C LEU A 268 5.94 -15.88 -1.97
N PHE A 269 5.17 -14.81 -1.85
CA PHE A 269 4.22 -14.63 -0.75
C PHE A 269 2.99 -15.52 -0.87
N THR A 270 2.54 -15.88 -2.07
CA THR A 270 1.48 -16.88 -2.23
C THR A 270 1.88 -18.20 -1.57
N ARG A 271 3.14 -18.63 -1.73
CA ARG A 271 3.68 -19.83 -1.09
C ARG A 271 3.87 -19.67 0.41
N ARG A 272 4.41 -18.53 0.86
CA ARG A 272 4.69 -18.29 2.28
C ARG A 272 3.43 -18.14 3.13
N PHE A 273 2.40 -17.49 2.59
CA PHE A 273 1.08 -17.37 3.23
C PHE A 273 0.17 -18.57 2.96
N GLY A 274 0.47 -19.40 1.96
CA GLY A 274 -0.39 -20.52 1.56
C GLY A 274 -1.70 -20.06 0.90
N VAL A 275 -1.66 -18.95 0.16
CA VAL A 275 -2.81 -18.33 -0.51
C VAL A 275 -2.61 -18.27 -2.02
N LYS A 276 -3.64 -17.94 -2.78
CA LYS A 276 -3.56 -17.71 -4.23
C LYS A 276 -3.12 -16.28 -4.54
N LEU A 277 -2.69 -16.07 -5.79
CA LEU A 277 -2.43 -14.74 -6.29
C LEU A 277 -3.71 -13.90 -6.19
N PHE A 278 -3.56 -12.69 -5.65
CA PHE A 278 -4.63 -11.74 -5.36
C PHE A 278 -5.63 -12.15 -4.27
N ASP A 279 -5.35 -13.22 -3.51
CA ASP A 279 -6.10 -13.44 -2.27
C ASP A 279 -5.81 -12.29 -1.28
N PRO A 280 -6.84 -11.84 -0.54
CA PRO A 280 -6.67 -10.78 0.45
C PRO A 280 -5.91 -11.33 1.66
N ILE A 281 -4.95 -10.56 2.13
CA ILE A 281 -4.29 -10.73 3.41
C ILE A 281 -4.88 -9.67 4.34
N PHE A 282 -5.58 -10.13 5.38
CA PHE A 282 -6.01 -9.32 6.50
C PHE A 282 -5.70 -10.04 7.79
N CYS A 283 -4.65 -9.61 8.48
CA CYS A 283 -4.16 -10.24 9.71
C CYS A 283 -3.24 -9.30 10.48
N LYS A 284 -3.25 -9.40 11.81
CA LYS A 284 -2.25 -8.74 12.65
C LYS A 284 -0.91 -9.46 12.58
N GLU A 285 0.19 -8.70 12.56
CA GLU A 285 1.54 -9.23 12.40
C GLU A 285 1.86 -10.39 13.36
N GLU A 286 1.53 -10.27 14.66
CA GLU A 286 1.82 -11.31 15.65
C GLU A 286 1.11 -12.66 15.39
N ARG A 287 0.03 -12.64 14.59
CA ARG A 287 -0.75 -13.83 14.20
C ARG A 287 -0.49 -14.26 12.77
N LEU A 288 0.41 -13.57 12.07
CA LEU A 288 0.75 -13.86 10.70
C LEU A 288 1.71 -15.06 10.64
N ASP A 289 1.19 -16.22 10.24
CA ASP A 289 2.01 -17.41 10.00
C ASP A 289 2.67 -17.31 8.62
N ILE A 290 3.97 -17.02 8.61
CA ILE A 290 4.77 -16.99 7.38
C ILE A 290 5.72 -18.19 7.34
N LYS A 291 5.47 -19.08 6.38
CA LYS A 291 6.29 -20.27 6.13
C LYS A 291 7.63 -19.96 5.45
#